data_AF-Q8W184-F1
#
_entry.id   AF-Q8W184-F1
#
_cell.length_a   1.000
_cell.length_b   1.000
_cell.length_c   1.000
_cell.angle_alpha   90.00
_cell.angle_beta   90.00
_cell.angle_gamma   90.00
#
_symmetry.space_group_name_H-M   'P 1'
#
loop_
_entity.id
_entity.type
_entity.pdbx_description
1 polymer ?
#
loop_
_entity_poly.entity_id
_entity_poly.type
_entity_poly.pdbx_seq_one_letter_code
_entity_poly.pdbx_strand_id
1 'polypeptide(L)'
;MSQELESVEIDSLARFAVEEHNKKQNALLEFGRVVSAQQQVVSGTLYTITLEAKDGGQKKVYEAKVWEKPWLNFKELQEFKLVGEAPA
;
A
#
# COMPACT_ATOMS: atom_id res chain seq x y z
N MET A 1 -17.47 -13.61 -10.07
CA MET A 1 -17.12 -12.27 -10.62
C MET A 1 -16.85 -11.23 -9.53
N SER A 2 -17.19 -11.46 -8.26
CA SER A 2 -17.09 -10.42 -7.22
C SER A 2 -15.74 -10.30 -6.50
N GLN A 3 -14.83 -11.27 -6.62
CA GLN A 3 -13.56 -11.28 -5.86
C GLN A 3 -12.36 -10.66 -6.60
N GLU A 4 -12.49 -10.36 -7.90
CA GLU A 4 -11.36 -9.91 -8.72
C GLU A 4 -11.17 -8.38 -8.70
N LEU A 5 -12.27 -7.64 -8.48
CA LEU A 5 -12.26 -6.17 -8.38
C LEU A 5 -11.49 -5.67 -7.17
N GLU A 6 -11.63 -6.33 -6.02
CA GLU A 6 -10.88 -5.98 -4.80
C GLU A 6 -9.37 -6.09 -5.02
N SER A 7 -8.92 -7.10 -5.77
CA SER A 7 -7.48 -7.31 -6.00
C SER A 7 -6.87 -6.22 -6.89
N VAL A 8 -7.59 -5.73 -7.90
CA VAL A 8 -7.11 -4.66 -8.80
C VAL A 8 -7.03 -3.31 -8.08
N GLU A 9 -8.02 -3.01 -7.24
CA GLU A 9 -8.07 -1.75 -6.50
C GLU A 9 -6.98 -1.71 -5.42
N ILE A 10 -6.81 -2.80 -4.68
CA ILE A 10 -5.72 -2.95 -3.71
C ILE A 10 -4.34 -2.86 -4.36
N ASP A 11 -4.11 -3.51 -5.50
CA ASP A 11 -2.80 -3.43 -6.20
C ASP A 11 -2.50 -1.99 -6.64
N SER A 12 -3.52 -1.28 -7.12
CA SER A 12 -3.41 0.13 -7.50
C SER A 12 -3.10 1.03 -6.29
N LEU A 13 -3.74 0.79 -5.15
CA LEU A 13 -3.48 1.51 -3.90
C LEU A 13 -2.07 1.19 -3.34
N ALA A 14 -1.63 -0.05 -3.45
CA ALA A 14 -0.30 -0.49 -3.04
C ALA A 14 0.81 0.22 -3.84
N ARG A 15 0.66 0.25 -5.18
CA ARG A 15 1.59 0.98 -6.06
C ARG A 15 1.61 2.45 -5.75
N PHE A 16 0.43 3.07 -5.62
CA PHE A 16 0.32 4.48 -5.23
C PHE A 16 1.05 4.77 -3.92
N ALA A 17 0.92 3.90 -2.91
CA ALA A 17 1.59 4.06 -1.64
C ALA A 17 3.13 4.03 -1.76
N VAL A 18 3.67 3.09 -2.55
CA VAL A 18 5.11 2.99 -2.83
C VAL A 18 5.61 4.21 -3.61
N GLU A 19 4.89 4.63 -4.65
CA GLU A 19 5.25 5.80 -5.46
C GLU A 19 5.25 7.09 -4.65
N GLU A 20 4.21 7.31 -3.83
CA GLU A 20 4.13 8.48 -2.94
C GLU A 20 5.24 8.48 -1.89
N HIS A 21 5.57 7.30 -1.34
CA HIS A 21 6.70 7.19 -0.41
C HIS A 21 8.02 7.51 -1.10
N ASN A 22 8.28 6.93 -2.29
CA ASN A 22 9.47 7.20 -3.09
C ASN A 22 9.63 8.68 -3.40
N LYS A 23 8.53 9.35 -3.78
CA LYS A 23 8.52 10.80 -4.04
C LYS A 23 8.77 11.64 -2.80
N LYS A 24 8.19 11.28 -1.65
CA LYS A 24 8.33 12.04 -0.39
C LYS A 24 9.66 11.83 0.33
N GLN A 25 10.19 10.61 0.29
CA GLN A 25 11.41 10.22 1.02
C GLN A 25 12.64 10.15 0.11
N ASN A 26 12.50 10.47 -1.18
CA ASN A 26 13.54 10.27 -2.19
C ASN A 26 14.10 8.82 -2.15
N ALA A 27 13.20 7.87 -1.93
CA ALA A 27 13.50 6.44 -1.89
C ALA A 27 13.29 5.83 -3.28
N LEU A 28 13.87 4.65 -3.51
CA LEU A 28 13.77 3.89 -4.75
C LEU A 28 13.27 2.47 -4.44
N LEU A 29 12.13 2.40 -3.75
CA LEU A 29 11.48 1.13 -3.46
C LEU A 29 10.87 0.56 -4.74
N GLU A 30 11.23 -0.67 -5.07
CA GLU A 30 10.60 -1.41 -6.16
C GLU A 30 9.44 -2.23 -5.61
N PHE A 31 8.21 -1.87 -5.99
CA PHE A 31 7.01 -2.64 -5.62
C PHE A 31 7.15 -4.09 -6.10
N GLY A 32 6.98 -5.05 -5.20
CA GLY A 32 7.00 -6.48 -5.48
C GLY A 32 5.60 -7.04 -5.64
N ARG A 33 4.91 -7.25 -4.51
CA ARG A 33 3.55 -7.78 -4.48
C ARG A 33 2.81 -7.37 -3.22
N VAL A 34 1.49 -7.42 -3.27
CA VAL A 34 0.67 -7.34 -2.06
C VAL A 34 0.69 -8.69 -1.34
N VAL A 35 0.99 -8.67 -0.05
CA VAL A 35 0.96 -9.84 0.84
C VAL A 35 -0.44 -10.00 1.45
N SER A 36 -1.00 -8.88 1.90
CA SER A 36 -2.31 -8.84 2.53
C SER A 36 -2.89 -7.44 2.38
N ALA A 37 -4.21 -7.35 2.33
CA ALA A 37 -4.91 -6.09 2.44
C ALA A 37 -6.13 -6.26 3.31
N GLN A 38 -6.39 -5.23 4.12
CA GLN A 38 -7.52 -5.15 4.99
C GLN A 38 -8.25 -3.83 4.73
N GLN A 39 -9.56 -3.93 4.62
CA GLN A 39 -10.44 -2.78 4.51
C GLN A 39 -11.06 -2.49 5.87
N GLN A 40 -10.97 -1.24 6.32
CA GLN A 40 -11.59 -0.78 7.54
C GLN A 40 -12.51 0.41 7.26
N VAL A 41 -13.80 0.24 7.57
CA VAL A 41 -14.79 1.32 7.45
C VAL A 41 -14.61 2.26 8.64
N VAL A 42 -14.26 3.51 8.35
CA VAL A 42 -14.13 4.61 9.31
C VAL A 42 -14.97 5.79 8.79
N SER A 43 -14.58 7.04 9.04
CA SER A 43 -15.12 8.20 8.30
C SER A 43 -14.66 8.22 6.83
N GLY A 44 -14.75 7.10 6.14
CA GLY A 44 -14.13 6.75 4.86
C GLY A 44 -13.89 5.25 4.78
N THR A 45 -13.07 4.85 3.82
CA THR A 45 -12.52 3.51 3.73
C THR A 45 -11.03 3.61 3.94
N LEU A 46 -10.52 3.03 5.03
CA LEU A 46 -9.10 2.92 5.29
C LEU A 46 -8.61 1.55 4.81
N TYR A 47 -7.76 1.55 3.80
CA TYR A 47 -7.11 0.36 3.28
C TYR A 47 -5.75 0.20 3.93
N THR A 48 -5.60 -0.84 4.75
CA THR A 48 -4.31 -1.25 5.31
C THR A 48 -3.75 -2.34 4.42
N ILE A 49 -2.70 -2.01 3.68
CA ILE A 49 -2.09 -2.87 2.67
C ILE A 49 -0.69 -3.24 3.13
N THR A 50 -0.46 -4.52 3.34
CA THR A 50 0.86 -5.08 3.57
C THR A 50 1.44 -5.51 2.22
N LEU A 51 2.54 -4.89 1.81
CA LEU A 51 3.20 -5.13 0.53
C LEU A 51 4.68 -5.44 0.71
N GLU A 52 5.21 -6.28 -0.17
CA GLU A 52 6.64 -6.50 -0.31
C GLU A 52 7.20 -5.51 -1.32
N ALA A 53 8.27 -4.82 -0.97
CA ALA A 53 9.05 -3.99 -1.88
C ALA A 53 10.55 -4.27 -1.71
N LYS A 54 11.32 -4.10 -2.78
CA LYS A 54 12.78 -4.18 -2.71
C LYS A 54 13.38 -2.81 -2.50
N ASP A 55 14.28 -2.72 -1.53
CA ASP A 55 15.06 -1.53 -1.21
C ASP A 55 16.54 -1.89 -1.40
N GLY A 56 17.17 -1.39 -2.45
CA GLY A 56 18.57 -1.71 -2.76
C GLY A 56 18.85 -3.21 -2.93
N GLY A 57 17.88 -3.96 -3.46
CA GLY A 57 17.97 -5.42 -3.65
C GLY A 57 17.54 -6.28 -2.46
N GLN A 58 17.25 -5.68 -1.30
CA GLN A 58 16.74 -6.39 -0.12
C GLN A 58 15.22 -6.39 -0.11
N LYS A 59 14.60 -7.58 0.01
CA LYS A 59 13.15 -7.69 0.13
C LYS A 59 12.70 -7.28 1.52
N LYS A 60 11.86 -6.26 1.58
CA LYS A 60 11.32 -5.69 2.80
C LYS A 60 9.80 -5.67 2.72
N VAL A 61 9.15 -5.86 3.85
CA VAL A 61 7.70 -5.83 4.01
C VAL A 61 7.30 -4.49 4.59
N TYR A 62 6.42 -3.78 3.90
CA TYR A 62 5.91 -2.49 4.28
C TYR A 62 4.41 -2.58 4.53
N GLU A 63 3.93 -1.78 5.48
CA GLU A 63 2.51 -1.55 5.73
C GLU A 63 2.19 -0.13 5.30
N ALA A 64 1.31 -0.03 4.32
CA ALA A 64 0.76 1.21 3.82
C ALA A 64 -0.70 1.35 4.28
N LYS A 65 -1.06 2.52 4.78
CA LYS A 65 -2.45 2.86 5.11
C LYS A 65 -2.91 3.94 4.16
N VAL A 66 -3.85 3.61 3.28
CA VAL A 66 -4.43 4.54 2.32
C VAL A 66 -5.85 4.85 2.74
N TRP A 67 -6.13 6.11 3.04
CA TRP A 67 -7.46 6.56 3.40
C TRP A 67 -8.16 7.17 2.20
N GLU A 68 -9.27 6.55 1.82
CA GLU A 68 -10.10 6.98 0.73
C GLU A 68 -11.48 7.43 1.23
N LYS A 69 -12.00 8.50 0.65
CA LYS A 69 -13.38 8.97 0.86
C LYS A 69 -13.98 9.22 -0.52
N PRO A 70 -14.72 8.26 -1.11
CA PRO A 70 -15.24 8.38 -2.47
C PRO A 70 -16.17 9.59 -2.63
N TRP A 71 -16.93 9.95 -1.60
CA TRP A 71 -17.81 11.13 -1.62
C TRP A 71 -17.07 12.47 -1.62
N LEU A 72 -15.76 12.49 -1.31
CA LEU A 72 -14.92 13.69 -1.35
C LEU A 72 -13.87 13.64 -2.47
N ASN A 73 -13.83 12.57 -3.28
CA ASN A 73 -12.70 12.29 -4.19
C ASN A 73 -11.34 12.40 -3.49
N PHE A 74 -11.29 11.99 -2.21
CA PHE A 74 -10.12 12.13 -1.38
C PHE A 74 -9.41 10.78 -1.29
N LYS A 75 -8.12 10.76 -1.61
CA LYS A 75 -7.23 9.61 -1.42
C LYS A 75 -5.91 10.11 -0.89
N GLU A 76 -5.50 9.61 0.28
CA GLU A 76 -4.26 10.04 0.92
C GLU A 76 -3.55 8.86 1.57
N LEU A 77 -2.24 8.77 1.36
CA LEU A 77 -1.36 7.87 2.09
C LEU A 77 -1.19 8.41 3.52
N GLN A 78 -1.87 7.79 4.48
CA GLN A 78 -1.81 8.15 5.90
C GLN A 78 -0.49 7.72 6.52
N GLU A 79 -0.08 6.48 6.26
CA GLU A 79 1.09 5.87 6.87
C GLU A 79 1.77 4.96 5.85
N PHE A 80 3.10 4.96 5.86
CA PHE A 80 3.91 3.99 5.15
C PHE A 80 5.10 3.67 6.02
N LYS A 81 5.14 2.45 6.55
CA LYS A 81 6.18 2.01 7.48
C LYS A 81 6.74 0.66 7.09
N LEU A 82 8.02 0.47 7.36
CA LEU A 82 8.67 -0.83 7.31
C LEU A 82 8.14 -1.68 8.48
N VAL A 83 7.57 -2.84 8.18
CA VAL A 83 7.10 -3.81 9.18
C VAL A 83 8.21 -4.80 9.52
N GLY A 84 9.06 -5.13 8.53
CA GLY A 84 10.21 -6.00 8.72
C GLY A 84 10.87 -6.40 7.41
N GLU A 85 11.92 -7.19 7.50
CA GLU A 85 12.52 -7.87 6.35
C GLU A 85 11.69 -9.10 6.01
N ALA A 86 11.47 -9.37 4.71
CA ALA A 86 10.80 -10.60 4.32
C ALA A 86 11.72 -11.79 4.67
N PRO A 87 11.24 -12.86 5.34
CA PRO A 87 12.07 -14.01 5.63
C PRO A 87 12.64 -14.58 4.33
N ALA A 88 13.94 -14.87 4.34
CA ALA A 88 14.72 -15.38 3.21
C ALA A 88 14.18 -16.71 2.67
#